data_AF-A0A2V7TFS4-F1
#
_entry.id   AF-A0A2V7TFS4-F1
#
_cell.length_a   1.000
_cell.length_b   1.000
_cell.length_c   1.000
_cell.angle_alpha   90.00
_cell.angle_beta   90.00
_cell.angle_gamma   90.00
#
_symmetry.space_group_name_H-M   'P 1'
#
loop_
_entity.id
_entity.type
_entity.pdbx_description
1 polymer ?
#
loop_
_entity_poly.entity_id
_entity_poly.type
_entity_poly.pdbx_seq_one_letter_code
_entity_poly.pdbx_strand_id
1 'polypeptide(L)'
;RNIIALDCTGGRCGRQHTITIDGGYDRDEVEYDCESGPVRVSLTVRDGHAQSLRTYVGGRWATPSADAVVTDLGTVSAREAVAFLLELARREDGRAGEEAILPATLADSVVVWPTLLKLARDDEVPQRTRRQAVFWLGQAAGDAATRDLADLVDDRTVDRDVQEQAVFALSQQPRDAGVPALIKIARSHPHGEVRRKALFWLGQSGDPRALALFEEILLGR
;
A
#
# COMPACT_ATOMS: atom_id res chain seq x y z
N ARG A 1 -0.05 -14.67 3.42
CA ARG A 1 0.61 -13.36 3.62
C ARG A 1 0.13 -12.48 2.48
N ASN A 2 -0.58 -11.39 2.74
CA ASN A 2 -0.99 -10.47 1.67
C ASN A 2 0.22 -9.62 1.29
N ILE A 3 1.10 -10.19 0.47
CA ILE A 3 2.21 -9.50 -0.17
C ILE A 3 1.72 -9.23 -1.58
N ILE A 4 1.71 -7.96 -1.99
CA ILE A 4 1.54 -7.64 -3.41
C ILE A 4 2.89 -7.95 -4.05
N ALA A 5 3.00 -9.13 -4.65
CA ALA A 5 4.14 -9.51 -5.46
C ALA A 5 4.10 -8.69 -6.75
N LEU A 6 5.00 -7.71 -6.85
CA LEU A 6 5.32 -7.02 -8.10
C LEU A 6 6.50 -7.69 -8.81
N ASP A 7 7.29 -8.50 -8.07
CA ASP A 7 8.12 -9.52 -8.68
C ASP A 7 7.22 -10.70 -9.09
N CYS A 8 7.51 -11.28 -10.25
CA CYS A 8 6.72 -12.39 -10.79
C CYS A 8 7.09 -13.73 -10.14
N THR A 9 7.61 -13.75 -8.92
CA THR A 9 7.93 -14.99 -8.19
C THR A 9 6.90 -15.21 -7.08
N GLY A 10 5.71 -15.72 -7.44
CA GLY A 10 4.73 -16.19 -6.44
C GLY A 10 3.24 -16.21 -6.76
N GLY A 11 2.77 -15.83 -7.97
CA GLY A 11 1.35 -15.98 -8.40
C GLY A 11 0.44 -14.78 -8.06
N ARG A 12 -0.69 -14.47 -8.73
CA ARG A 12 -1.42 -15.00 -9.90
C ARG A 12 -1.85 -13.81 -10.79
N CYS A 13 -2.06 -13.99 -12.10
CA CYS A 13 -2.89 -13.10 -12.95
C CYS A 13 -4.22 -13.78 -13.25
N GLY A 14 -5.32 -13.29 -12.66
CA GLY A 14 -6.65 -13.91 -12.74
C GLY A 14 -7.60 -13.29 -13.78
N ARG A 15 -8.60 -14.09 -14.18
CA ARG A 15 -9.60 -13.77 -15.22
C ARG A 15 -10.28 -12.40 -14.98
N GLN A 16 -10.10 -11.49 -15.94
CA GLN A 16 -10.78 -10.21 -16.14
C GLN A 16 -10.35 -9.01 -15.27
N HIS A 17 -9.36 -9.14 -14.37
CA HIS A 17 -8.77 -8.01 -13.66
C HIS A 17 -7.24 -8.04 -13.67
N THR A 18 -6.62 -6.89 -13.89
CA THR A 18 -5.20 -6.75 -14.24
C THR A 18 -4.25 -6.68 -13.03
N ILE A 19 -4.77 -6.77 -11.81
CA ILE A 19 -3.98 -6.79 -10.56
C ILE A 19 -4.64 -7.78 -9.60
N THR A 20 -3.89 -8.78 -9.13
CA THR A 20 -4.36 -9.73 -8.13
C THR A 20 -3.68 -9.44 -6.79
N ILE A 21 -4.45 -9.44 -5.70
CA ILE A 21 -3.94 -9.43 -4.33
C ILE A 21 -3.96 -10.89 -3.88
N ASP A 22 -2.79 -11.51 -3.69
CA ASP A 22 -2.74 -12.92 -3.30
C ASP A 22 -3.18 -13.10 -1.84
N GLY A 23 -4.20 -13.95 -1.67
CA GLY A 23 -4.62 -14.52 -0.41
C GLY A 23 -4.39 -16.01 -0.51
N GLY A 24 -3.33 -16.50 0.14
CA GLY A 24 -2.80 -17.85 -0.04
C GLY A 24 -3.87 -18.94 -0.12
N TYR A 25 -4.04 -19.47 -1.33
CA TYR A 25 -4.67 -20.76 -1.60
C TYR A 25 -3.76 -21.54 -2.55
N ASP A 26 -2.93 -22.42 -1.99
CA ASP A 26 -2.25 -23.50 -2.72
C ASP A 26 -3.32 -24.44 -3.28
N ARG A 27 -3.54 -24.42 -4.61
CA ARG A 27 -4.14 -25.49 -5.46
C ARG A 27 -4.55 -24.96 -6.84
N ASP A 28 -3.59 -24.55 -7.67
CA ASP A 28 -3.85 -24.36 -9.10
C ASP A 28 -3.00 -25.34 -9.92
N GLU A 29 -3.62 -26.00 -10.89
CA GLU A 29 -3.02 -27.00 -11.79
C GLU A 29 -2.33 -26.38 -13.03
N VAL A 30 -2.25 -25.05 -13.11
CA VAL A 30 -1.75 -24.30 -14.28
C VAL A 30 -0.85 -23.14 -13.84
N GLU A 31 0.32 -23.04 -14.47
CA GLU A 31 1.27 -21.93 -14.34
C GLU A 31 1.00 -20.90 -15.45
N TYR A 32 0.88 -19.62 -15.10
CA TYR A 32 0.64 -18.53 -16.06
C TYR A 32 1.92 -17.70 -16.23
N ASP A 33 2.39 -17.51 -17.47
CA ASP A 33 3.51 -16.63 -17.78
C ASP A 33 3.09 -15.15 -17.64
N CYS A 34 3.79 -14.39 -16.79
CA CYS A 34 3.61 -12.95 -16.68
C CYS A 34 4.45 -12.23 -17.74
N GLU A 35 3.83 -11.34 -18.52
CA GLU A 35 4.54 -10.42 -19.42
C GLU A 35 4.67 -9.05 -18.74
N SER A 36 5.90 -8.55 -18.59
CA SER A 36 6.13 -7.15 -18.24
C SER A 36 5.48 -6.27 -19.31
N GLY A 37 4.60 -5.36 -18.89
CA GLY A 37 3.86 -4.50 -19.80
C GLY A 37 3.79 -3.07 -19.28
N PRO A 38 3.57 -2.08 -20.17
CA PRO A 38 3.42 -0.71 -19.74
C PRO A 38 2.20 -0.59 -18.81
N VAL A 39 2.37 0.17 -17.73
CA VAL A 39 1.25 0.60 -16.88
C VAL A 39 0.45 1.65 -17.67
N ARG A 40 -0.84 1.39 -17.85
CA ARG A 40 -1.78 2.36 -18.43
C ARG A 40 -2.71 2.86 -17.35
N VAL A 41 -2.86 4.18 -17.32
CA VAL A 41 -3.80 4.86 -16.44
C VAL A 41 -4.90 5.49 -17.30
N SER A 42 -6.16 5.30 -16.92
CA SER A 42 -7.30 6.03 -17.49
C SER A 42 -7.98 6.85 -16.41
N LEU A 43 -8.19 8.14 -16.67
CA LEU A 43 -8.87 9.05 -15.75
C LEU A 43 -10.25 9.40 -16.30
N THR A 44 -11.25 9.43 -15.42
CA THR A 44 -12.52 10.09 -15.72
C THR A 44 -12.48 11.48 -15.12
N VAL A 45 -12.50 12.50 -15.96
CA VAL A 45 -12.43 13.91 -15.54
C VAL A 45 -13.80 14.56 -15.70
N ARG A 46 -14.25 15.32 -14.70
CA ARG A 46 -15.45 16.17 -14.74
C ARG A 46 -15.15 17.51 -14.13
N ASP A 47 -15.56 18.59 -14.80
CA ASP A 47 -15.37 19.97 -14.33
C ASP A 47 -13.90 20.31 -13.96
N GLY A 48 -12.94 19.70 -14.67
CA GLY A 48 -11.50 19.88 -14.42
C GLY A 48 -10.93 19.03 -13.29
N HIS A 49 -11.74 18.22 -12.62
CA HIS A 49 -11.34 17.36 -11.50
C HIS A 49 -11.37 15.88 -11.88
N ALA A 50 -10.35 15.12 -11.48
CA ALA A 50 -10.38 13.68 -11.65
C ALA A 50 -11.36 13.03 -10.67
N GLN A 51 -12.36 12.32 -11.21
CA GLN A 51 -13.41 11.66 -10.44
C GLN A 51 -13.06 10.20 -10.10
N SER A 52 -12.36 9.54 -11.01
CA SER A 52 -11.85 8.17 -10.82
C SER A 52 -10.66 7.92 -11.71
N LEU A 53 -9.85 6.96 -11.29
CA LEU A 53 -8.64 6.52 -11.95
C LEU A 53 -8.63 4.99 -12.01
N ARG A 54 -8.35 4.43 -13.18
CA ARG A 54 -8.16 2.99 -13.34
C ARG A 54 -6.76 2.70 -13.82
N THR A 55 -6.18 1.66 -13.24
CA THR A 55 -4.82 1.20 -13.55
C THR A 55 -4.89 -0.16 -14.22
N TYR A 56 -4.15 -0.30 -15.31
CA TYR A 56 -4.03 -1.52 -16.10
C TYR A 56 -2.55 -1.82 -16.33
N VAL A 57 -2.18 -3.11 -16.36
CA VAL A 57 -0.83 -3.60 -16.64
C VAL A 57 -0.89 -4.60 -17.79
N GLY A 58 -0.30 -4.26 -18.94
CA GLY A 58 -0.36 -5.12 -20.12
C GLY A 58 -1.74 -5.23 -20.78
N GLY A 59 -1.90 -6.19 -21.70
CA GLY A 59 -3.11 -6.43 -22.50
C GLY A 59 -3.17 -5.69 -23.85
N ARG A 60 -4.27 -5.86 -24.59
CA ARG A 60 -4.55 -5.15 -25.85
C ARG A 60 -5.49 -3.97 -25.59
N TRP A 61 -5.14 -2.82 -26.13
CA TRP A 61 -5.84 -1.57 -25.86
C TRP A 61 -7.01 -1.37 -26.81
N ALA A 62 -8.20 -1.12 -26.25
CA ALA A 62 -9.36 -0.66 -27.00
C ALA A 62 -9.68 0.77 -26.59
N THR A 63 -9.29 1.75 -27.39
CA THR A 63 -9.73 3.15 -27.27
C THR A 63 -10.82 3.43 -28.30
N PRO A 64 -12.02 3.90 -27.93
CA PRO A 64 -12.99 3.37 -26.96
C PRO A 64 -14.25 2.78 -27.64
N SER A 65 -15.17 2.23 -26.83
CA SER A 65 -16.58 1.99 -27.19
C SER A 65 -17.20 3.25 -27.80
N ALA A 66 -18.01 3.10 -28.86
CA ALA A 66 -18.40 4.14 -29.82
C ALA A 66 -18.93 5.50 -29.28
N ASP A 67 -19.26 5.62 -27.99
CA ASP A 67 -19.97 6.76 -27.41
C ASP A 67 -19.15 7.63 -26.42
N ALA A 68 -17.89 7.30 -26.11
CA ALA A 68 -17.09 8.07 -25.13
C ALA A 68 -16.02 8.96 -25.80
N VAL A 69 -15.99 10.25 -25.45
CA VAL A 69 -14.90 11.17 -25.84
C VAL A 69 -13.67 10.85 -24.99
N VAL A 70 -12.70 10.14 -25.57
CA VAL A 70 -11.43 9.80 -24.92
C VAL A 70 -10.31 10.64 -25.53
N THR A 71 -9.58 11.37 -24.68
CA THR A 71 -8.33 12.03 -25.06
C THR A 71 -7.18 11.11 -24.74
N ASP A 72 -6.44 10.67 -25.76
CA ASP A 72 -5.21 9.90 -25.55
C ASP A 72 -4.06 10.87 -25.26
N LEU A 73 -3.44 10.72 -24.09
CA LEU A 73 -2.29 11.53 -23.66
C LEU A 73 -0.96 10.95 -24.17
N GLY A 74 -0.99 9.78 -24.83
CA GLY A 74 0.18 9.10 -25.33
C GLY A 74 1.03 8.46 -24.23
N THR A 75 2.25 8.06 -24.60
CA THR A 75 3.21 7.48 -23.66
C THR A 75 4.06 8.58 -23.03
N VAL A 76 4.15 8.56 -21.70
CA VAL A 76 4.98 9.49 -20.90
C VAL A 76 6.07 8.72 -20.17
N SER A 77 7.12 9.42 -19.73
CA SER A 77 8.13 8.78 -18.90
C SER A 77 7.56 8.37 -17.54
N ALA A 78 8.07 7.30 -16.95
CA ALA A 78 7.63 6.86 -15.62
C ALA A 78 7.84 7.94 -14.55
N ARG A 79 8.89 8.77 -14.68
CA ARG A 79 9.11 9.93 -13.81
C ARG A 79 8.00 10.96 -13.90
N GLU A 80 7.61 11.35 -15.12
CA GLU A 80 6.52 12.33 -15.34
C GLU A 80 5.18 11.76 -14.89
N ALA A 81 4.91 10.49 -15.18
CA ALA A 81 3.71 9.81 -14.72
C ALA A 81 3.62 9.81 -13.18
N VAL A 82 4.70 9.42 -12.49
CA VAL A 82 4.73 9.41 -11.02
C VAL A 82 4.55 10.80 -10.44
N ALA A 83 5.22 11.82 -10.99
CA ALA A 83 5.06 13.20 -10.53
C ALA A 83 3.61 13.67 -10.67
N PHE A 84 2.98 13.40 -11.82
CA PHE A 84 1.58 13.72 -12.05
C PHE A 84 0.64 12.99 -11.10
N LEU A 85 0.82 11.68 -10.91
CA LEU A 85 -0.03 10.85 -10.05
C LEU A 85 0.08 11.23 -8.57
N LEU A 86 1.28 11.57 -8.09
CA LEU A 86 1.48 12.04 -6.72
C LEU A 86 0.86 13.42 -6.49
N GLU A 87 0.90 14.31 -7.48
CA GLU A 87 0.21 15.59 -7.40
C GLU A 87 -1.32 15.40 -7.41
N LEU A 88 -1.82 14.46 -8.22
CA LEU A 88 -3.23 14.10 -8.25
C LEU A 88 -3.69 13.53 -6.90
N ALA A 89 -2.87 12.66 -6.30
CA ALA A 89 -3.12 12.11 -4.97
C ALA A 89 -3.26 13.20 -3.89
N ARG A 90 -2.49 14.28 -4.02
CA ARG A 90 -2.52 15.42 -3.09
C ARG A 90 -3.71 16.35 -3.31
N ARG A 91 -4.06 16.63 -4.57
CA ARG A 91 -5.05 17.66 -4.93
C ARG A 91 -6.48 17.17 -4.97
N GLU A 92 -6.70 15.92 -5.39
CA GLU A 92 -8.05 15.42 -5.63
C GLU A 92 -8.66 14.86 -4.36
N ASP A 93 -9.80 15.41 -3.99
CA ASP A 93 -10.60 14.90 -2.90
C ASP A 93 -11.34 13.62 -3.32
N GLY A 94 -11.17 12.57 -2.54
CA GLY A 94 -11.95 11.33 -2.70
C GLY A 94 -11.23 10.25 -3.50
N ARG A 95 -11.96 9.61 -4.41
CA ARG A 95 -11.58 8.30 -4.97
C ARG A 95 -10.39 8.38 -5.91
N ALA A 96 -10.31 9.43 -6.74
CA ALA A 96 -9.20 9.58 -7.69
C ALA A 96 -7.85 9.76 -7.00
N GLY A 97 -7.81 10.53 -5.90
CA GLY A 97 -6.58 10.74 -5.14
C GLY A 97 -6.06 9.45 -4.50
N GLU A 98 -6.98 8.63 -3.94
CA GLU A 98 -6.69 7.29 -3.43
C GLU A 98 -6.17 6.36 -4.55
N GLU A 99 -6.88 6.29 -5.68
CA GLU A 99 -6.54 5.41 -6.80
C GLU A 99 -5.21 5.77 -7.48
N ALA A 100 -4.76 7.02 -7.38
CA ALA A 100 -3.50 7.49 -7.98
C ALA A 100 -2.23 6.93 -7.31
N ILE A 101 -2.30 6.49 -6.05
CA ILE A 101 -1.13 5.98 -5.32
C ILE A 101 -0.61 4.66 -5.91
N LEU A 102 -1.51 3.76 -6.30
CA LEU A 102 -1.17 2.45 -6.85
C LEU A 102 -0.29 2.55 -8.12
N PRO A 103 -0.71 3.20 -9.21
CA PRO A 103 0.11 3.31 -10.42
C PRO A 103 1.40 4.10 -10.19
N ALA A 104 1.41 5.05 -9.23
CA ALA A 104 2.65 5.74 -8.84
C ALA A 104 3.64 4.77 -8.16
N THR A 105 3.14 3.75 -7.48
CA THR A 105 3.95 2.72 -6.81
C THR A 105 4.40 1.61 -7.75
N LEU A 106 3.62 1.30 -8.78
CA LEU A 106 3.99 0.32 -9.83
C LEU A 106 5.10 0.81 -10.76
N ALA A 107 5.36 2.12 -10.80
CA ALA A 107 6.31 2.71 -11.73
C ALA A 107 7.76 2.39 -11.32
N ASP A 108 8.33 1.37 -11.98
CA ASP A 108 9.65 0.74 -11.73
C ASP A 108 10.86 1.70 -11.58
N SER A 109 10.74 2.94 -12.06
CA SER A 109 11.87 3.89 -12.10
C SER A 109 12.00 4.85 -10.92
N VAL A 110 11.08 4.81 -9.94
CA VAL A 110 11.04 5.80 -8.84
C VAL A 110 10.95 5.14 -7.48
N VAL A 111 11.91 5.45 -6.62
CA VAL A 111 11.81 5.18 -5.18
C VAL A 111 10.72 6.09 -4.60
N VAL A 112 9.48 5.60 -4.58
CA VAL A 112 8.29 6.40 -4.24
C VAL A 112 8.06 6.53 -2.72
N TRP A 113 8.58 5.59 -1.94
CA TRP A 113 8.26 5.46 -0.52
C TRP A 113 8.57 6.71 0.33
N PRO A 114 9.63 7.52 0.09
CA PRO A 114 9.84 8.74 0.87
C PRO A 114 8.72 9.76 0.63
N THR A 115 8.14 9.77 -0.56
CA THR A 115 7.01 10.63 -0.89
C THR A 115 5.71 10.06 -0.32
N LEU A 116 5.52 8.74 -0.32
CA LEU A 116 4.39 8.10 0.37
C LEU A 116 4.40 8.41 1.87
N LEU A 117 5.59 8.42 2.50
CA LEU A 117 5.75 8.81 3.90
C LEU A 117 5.35 10.28 4.12
N LYS A 118 5.75 11.19 3.22
CA LYS A 118 5.33 12.60 3.28
C LYS A 118 3.81 12.74 3.16
N LEU A 119 3.20 12.07 2.17
CA LEU A 119 1.75 12.08 1.99
C LEU A 119 1.02 11.51 3.22
N ALA A 120 1.54 10.46 3.83
CA ALA A 120 0.95 9.87 5.04
C ALA A 120 0.97 10.81 6.26
N ARG A 121 1.91 11.77 6.30
CA ARG A 121 2.06 12.74 7.40
C ARG A 121 1.39 14.09 7.13
N ASP A 122 1.08 14.42 5.88
CA ASP A 122 0.50 15.71 5.48
C ASP A 122 -0.99 15.75 5.84
N ASP A 123 -1.36 16.52 6.86
CA ASP A 123 -2.73 16.63 7.36
C ASP A 123 -3.69 17.30 6.38
N GLU A 124 -3.16 18.04 5.41
CA GLU A 124 -3.90 18.63 4.28
C GLU A 124 -4.26 17.58 3.21
N VAL A 125 -3.58 16.42 3.16
CA VAL A 125 -3.89 15.34 2.21
C VAL A 125 -5.12 14.56 2.70
N PRO A 126 -6.13 14.25 1.86
CA PRO A 126 -7.32 13.52 2.31
C PRO A 126 -7.01 12.21 3.05
N GLN A 127 -7.74 11.92 4.13
CA GLN A 127 -7.50 10.74 5.00
C GLN A 127 -7.42 9.42 4.22
N ARG A 128 -8.24 9.25 3.17
CA ARG A 128 -8.22 8.06 2.31
C ARG A 128 -6.90 7.91 1.57
N THR A 129 -6.40 8.99 0.98
CA THR A 129 -5.09 9.04 0.33
C THR A 129 -3.98 8.73 1.33
N ARG A 130 -4.01 9.33 2.54
CA ARG A 130 -3.02 9.02 3.59
C ARG A 130 -2.97 7.53 3.93
N ARG A 131 -4.12 6.91 4.15
CA ARG A 131 -4.22 5.47 4.43
C ARG A 131 -3.67 4.63 3.27
N GLN A 132 -3.99 5.00 2.04
CA GLN A 132 -3.49 4.31 0.85
C GLN A 132 -1.98 4.46 0.68
N ALA A 133 -1.42 5.63 1.02
CA ALA A 133 0.02 5.86 1.05
C ALA A 133 0.72 4.99 2.10
N VAL A 134 0.16 4.83 3.31
CA VAL A 134 0.70 3.90 4.32
C VAL A 134 0.66 2.45 3.86
N PHE A 135 -0.45 2.03 3.26
CA PHE A 135 -0.58 0.69 2.71
C PHE A 135 0.54 0.40 1.69
N TRP A 136 0.72 1.28 0.71
CA TRP A 136 1.75 1.12 -0.30
C TRP A 136 3.16 1.36 0.22
N LEU A 137 3.36 2.19 1.25
CA LEU A 137 4.64 2.31 1.95
C LEU A 137 5.07 0.96 2.53
N GLY A 138 4.15 0.21 3.13
CA GLY A 138 4.41 -1.14 3.64
C GLY A 138 4.75 -2.17 2.55
N GLN A 139 4.30 -1.96 1.31
CA GLN A 139 4.59 -2.85 0.17
C GLN A 139 5.85 -2.43 -0.60
N ALA A 140 6.01 -1.14 -0.89
CA ALA A 140 7.00 -0.60 -1.81
C ALA A 140 8.41 -0.51 -1.23
N ALA A 141 8.52 -0.39 0.09
CA ALA A 141 9.80 -0.17 0.73
C ALA A 141 10.38 -1.42 1.40
N GLY A 142 9.57 -2.48 1.54
CA GLY A 142 9.97 -3.69 2.30
C GLY A 142 10.69 -3.33 3.59
N ASP A 143 11.76 -4.06 3.88
CA ASP A 143 12.60 -3.90 5.08
C ASP A 143 13.08 -2.47 5.30
N ALA A 144 13.35 -1.73 4.22
CA ALA A 144 13.93 -0.40 4.27
C ALA A 144 13.01 0.61 4.99
N ALA A 145 11.68 0.42 4.95
CA ALA A 145 10.74 1.30 5.66
C ALA A 145 10.38 0.84 7.07
N THR A 146 10.92 -0.26 7.60
CA THR A 146 10.49 -0.72 8.94
C THR A 146 10.74 0.34 10.01
N ARG A 147 11.89 1.05 9.94
CA ARG A 147 12.18 2.16 10.85
C ARG A 147 11.21 3.32 10.64
N ASP A 148 11.00 3.75 9.40
CA ASP A 148 10.12 4.88 9.10
C ASP A 148 8.65 4.60 9.46
N LEU A 149 8.20 3.35 9.33
CA LEU A 149 6.88 2.90 9.77
C LEU A 149 6.76 2.92 11.29
N ALA A 150 7.79 2.49 12.02
CA ALA A 150 7.81 2.58 13.48
C ALA A 150 7.81 4.05 13.95
N ASP A 151 8.58 4.91 13.29
CA ASP A 151 8.59 6.35 13.55
C ASP A 151 7.22 6.99 13.24
N LEU A 152 6.53 6.53 12.19
CA LEU A 152 5.18 6.98 11.86
C LEU A 152 4.14 6.56 12.91
N VAL A 153 4.28 5.38 13.52
CA VAL A 153 3.42 4.96 14.63
C VAL A 153 3.65 5.82 15.86
N ASP A 154 4.91 6.15 16.18
CA ASP A 154 5.26 6.94 17.36
C ASP A 154 5.00 8.46 17.18
N ASP A 155 4.71 8.92 15.96
CA ASP A 155 4.44 10.33 15.64
C ASP A 155 3.06 10.77 16.13
N ARG A 156 3.05 11.70 17.10
CA ARG A 156 1.84 12.19 17.76
C ARG A 156 1.07 13.22 16.94
N THR A 157 1.66 13.75 15.86
CA THR A 157 0.96 14.67 14.95
C THR A 157 0.16 13.92 13.88
N VAL A 158 0.38 12.61 13.75
CA VAL A 158 -0.28 11.76 12.77
C VAL A 158 -1.58 11.20 13.34
N ASP A 159 -2.62 11.17 12.50
CA ASP A 159 -3.91 10.60 12.87
C ASP A 159 -3.80 9.15 13.34
N ARG A 160 -4.59 8.80 14.38
CA ARG A 160 -4.65 7.44 14.92
C ARG A 160 -4.93 6.38 13.84
N ASP A 161 -5.81 6.67 12.89
CA ASP A 161 -6.14 5.70 11.84
C ASP A 161 -4.95 5.43 10.91
N VAL A 162 -4.08 6.42 10.70
CA VAL A 162 -2.83 6.27 9.92
C VAL A 162 -1.81 5.48 10.74
N GLN A 163 -1.69 5.74 12.05
CA GLN A 163 -0.88 4.93 12.96
C GLN A 163 -1.32 3.45 12.96
N GLU A 164 -2.62 3.17 13.05
CA GLU A 164 -3.15 1.80 13.01
C GLU A 164 -2.84 1.07 11.68
N GLN A 165 -2.84 1.79 10.55
CA GLN A 165 -2.40 1.25 9.27
C GLN A 165 -0.89 1.01 9.25
N ALA A 166 -0.09 1.87 9.88
CA ALA A 166 1.35 1.68 9.99
C ALA A 166 1.68 0.44 10.85
N VAL A 167 0.92 0.19 11.92
CA VAL A 167 1.00 -1.07 12.68
C VAL A 167 0.70 -2.29 11.80
N PHE A 168 -0.30 -2.21 10.93
CA PHE A 168 -0.55 -3.28 9.95
C PHE A 168 0.61 -3.43 8.97
N ALA A 169 1.14 -2.34 8.42
CA ALA A 169 2.31 -2.39 7.53
C ALA A 169 3.54 -3.04 8.21
N LEU A 170 3.77 -2.75 9.50
CA LEU A 170 4.80 -3.39 10.32
C LEU A 170 4.59 -4.90 10.48
N SER A 171 3.34 -5.38 10.56
CA SER A 171 3.06 -6.82 10.65
C SER A 171 3.36 -7.58 9.36
N GLN A 172 3.47 -6.87 8.24
CA GLN A 172 3.81 -7.46 6.94
C GLN A 172 5.34 -7.52 6.70
N GLN A 173 6.15 -6.86 7.54
CA GLN A 173 7.61 -6.87 7.44
C GLN A 173 8.21 -8.24 7.83
N PRO A 174 9.47 -8.54 7.47
CA PRO A 174 10.12 -9.75 7.94
C PRO A 174 10.10 -9.84 9.46
N ARG A 175 9.97 -11.06 9.97
CA ARG A 175 9.76 -11.33 11.40
C ARG A 175 10.82 -10.67 12.28
N ASP A 176 12.07 -10.67 11.84
CA ASP A 176 13.19 -10.11 12.61
C ASP A 176 13.16 -8.58 12.74
N ALA A 177 12.45 -7.90 11.86
CA ALA A 177 12.27 -6.45 11.90
C ALA A 177 10.88 -6.07 12.46
N GLY A 178 9.82 -6.70 11.98
CA GLY A 178 8.43 -6.39 12.34
C GLY A 178 8.04 -6.80 13.76
N VAL A 179 8.41 -8.01 14.21
CA VAL A 179 8.02 -8.51 15.54
C VAL A 179 8.59 -7.66 16.67
N PRO A 180 9.89 -7.29 16.68
CA PRO A 180 10.43 -6.38 17.70
C PRO A 180 9.73 -5.02 17.73
N ALA A 181 9.41 -4.45 16.56
CA ALA A 181 8.69 -3.18 16.46
C ALA A 181 7.27 -3.27 17.06
N LEU A 182 6.53 -4.32 16.71
CA LEU A 182 5.19 -4.56 17.25
C LEU A 182 5.22 -4.81 18.77
N ILE A 183 6.22 -5.51 19.30
CA ILE A 183 6.39 -5.70 20.76
C ILE A 183 6.61 -4.36 21.46
N LYS A 184 7.48 -3.50 20.92
CA LYS A 184 7.69 -2.14 21.45
C LYS A 184 6.36 -1.37 21.51
N ILE A 185 5.63 -1.34 20.40
CA ILE A 185 4.33 -0.65 20.30
C ILE A 185 3.33 -1.20 21.31
N ALA A 186 3.20 -2.53 21.41
CA ALA A 186 2.28 -3.18 22.33
C ALA A 186 2.54 -2.84 23.81
N ARG A 187 3.81 -2.58 24.17
CA ARG A 187 4.22 -2.24 25.54
C ARG A 187 4.03 -0.76 25.87
N SER A 188 4.51 0.13 25.01
CA SER A 188 4.75 1.53 25.40
C SER A 188 3.90 2.55 24.67
N HIS A 189 3.19 2.18 23.61
CA HIS A 189 2.47 3.18 22.82
C HIS A 189 1.39 3.86 23.68
N PRO A 190 1.27 5.21 23.68
CA PRO A 190 0.36 5.93 24.58
C PRO A 190 -1.11 5.59 24.34
N HIS A 191 -1.51 5.36 23.08
CA HIS A 191 -2.89 5.05 22.72
C HIS A 191 -3.20 3.55 22.82
N GLY A 192 -4.21 3.20 23.63
CA GLY A 192 -4.63 1.82 23.87
C GLY A 192 -5.10 1.07 22.63
N GLU A 193 -5.77 1.75 21.69
CA GLU A 193 -6.21 1.15 20.43
C GLU A 193 -5.04 0.71 19.54
N VAL A 194 -3.98 1.51 19.48
CA VAL A 194 -2.77 1.17 18.73
C VAL A 194 -2.04 0.00 19.40
N ARG A 195 -1.95 -0.02 20.75
CA ARG A 195 -1.43 -1.19 21.49
C ARG A 195 -2.24 -2.45 21.19
N ARG A 196 -3.57 -2.36 21.21
CA ARG A 196 -4.50 -3.46 20.89
C ARG A 196 -4.27 -3.99 19.48
N LYS A 197 -4.08 -3.10 18.50
CA LYS A 197 -3.78 -3.48 17.11
C LYS A 197 -2.44 -4.22 16.99
N ALA A 198 -1.41 -3.77 17.70
CA ALA A 198 -0.11 -4.44 17.72
C ALA A 198 -0.19 -5.83 18.35
N LEU A 199 -0.89 -5.98 19.48
CA LEU A 199 -1.17 -7.27 20.11
C LEU A 199 -1.95 -8.21 19.18
N PHE A 200 -2.96 -7.70 18.46
CA PHE A 200 -3.71 -8.48 17.48
C PHE A 200 -2.78 -9.09 16.41
N TRP A 201 -1.90 -8.28 15.81
CA TRP A 201 -0.98 -8.77 14.78
C TRP A 201 0.13 -9.67 15.33
N LEU A 202 0.62 -9.41 16.54
CA LEU A 202 1.52 -10.32 17.25
C LEU A 202 0.89 -11.70 17.44
N GLY A 203 -0.41 -11.76 17.76
CA GLY A 203 -1.16 -13.01 17.85
C GLY A 203 -1.26 -13.79 16.53
N GLN A 204 -1.23 -13.09 15.39
CA GLN A 204 -1.23 -13.71 14.05
C GLN A 204 0.19 -14.12 13.57
N SER A 205 1.25 -13.66 14.24
CA SER A 205 2.62 -13.83 13.76
C SER A 205 3.14 -15.27 13.85
N GLY A 206 2.65 -16.03 14.85
CA GLY A 206 3.19 -17.34 15.24
C GLY A 206 4.63 -17.29 15.76
N ASP A 207 5.13 -16.10 16.13
CA ASP A 207 6.51 -15.92 16.59
C ASP A 207 6.62 -16.22 18.10
N PRO A 208 7.60 -17.03 18.55
CA PRO A 208 7.79 -17.33 19.97
C PRO A 208 7.97 -16.09 20.86
N ARG A 209 8.50 -14.98 20.33
CA ARG A 209 8.65 -13.72 21.06
C ARG A 209 7.29 -13.09 21.38
N ALA A 210 6.30 -13.25 20.50
CA ALA A 210 4.93 -12.80 20.76
C ALA A 210 4.30 -13.62 21.89
N LEU A 211 4.52 -14.93 21.91
CA LEU A 211 4.05 -15.80 22.99
C LEU A 211 4.66 -15.39 24.34
N ALA A 212 5.97 -15.17 24.39
CA ALA A 212 6.65 -14.71 25.60
C ALA A 212 6.08 -13.37 26.12
N LEU A 213 5.77 -12.43 25.22
CA LEU A 213 5.09 -11.18 25.58
C LEU A 213 3.71 -11.44 26.19
N PHE A 214 2.89 -12.33 25.59
CA PHE A 214 1.57 -12.63 26.12
C PHE A 214 1.64 -13.31 27.48
N GLU A 215 2.58 -14.24 27.68
CA GLU A 215 2.82 -14.87 28.99
C GLU A 215 3.18 -13.81 30.04
N GLU A 216 4.09 -12.89 29.73
CA GLU A 216 4.47 -11.81 30.63
C GLU A 216 3.27 -10.92 31.02
N ILE A 217 2.51 -10.44 30.02
CA ILE A 217 1.34 -9.57 30.24
C ILE A 217 0.27 -10.29 31.08
N LEU A 218 -0.01 -11.56 30.78
CA LEU A 218 -1.06 -12.32 31.46
C LEU A 218 -0.66 -12.76 32.88
N LEU A 219 0.64 -12.96 33.12
CA LEU A 219 1.18 -13.29 34.44
C LEU A 219 1.50 -12.06 35.29
N GLY A 220 1.39 -10.85 34.72
CA GLY A 220 1.66 -9.59 35.42
C GLY A 220 3.12 -9.44 35.83
N ARG A 221 4.05 -9.97 35.02
CA ARG A 221 5.50 -9.91 35.25
C ARG A 221 6.16 -8.82 34.42
#